data_AF-A0A967KLY3-F1
#
_entry.id   AF-A0A967KLY3-F1
#
_cell.length_a   1.000
_cell.length_b   1.000
_cell.length_c   1.000
_cell.angle_alpha   90.00
_cell.angle_beta   90.00
_cell.angle_gamma   90.00
#
_symmetry.space_group_name_H-M   'P 1'
#
loop_
_entity.id
_entity.type
_entity.pdbx_description
1 polymer ?
#
loop_
_entity_poly.entity_id
_entity_poly.type
_entity_poly.pdbx_seq_one_letter_code
_entity_poly.pdbx_strand_id
1 'polypeptide(L)' 'NETYKRNGKVIVPAFAVGRTQELVYHLHQLVESGDISSKLPVYVDSPMAIDATGIYRLHPE' A
#
# COMPACT_ATOMS: atom_id res chain seq x y z
N ASN A 1 6.13 12.56 6.27
CA ASN A 1 7.16 11.86 5.47
C ASN A 1 8.56 11.82 6.12
N GLU A 2 8.66 11.71 7.45
CA GLU A 2 9.96 11.87 8.12
C GLU A 2 10.93 10.70 7.83
N THR A 3 10.45 9.46 7.86
CA THR A 3 11.30 8.29 7.54
C THR A 3 11.82 8.31 6.11
N TYR A 4 10.97 8.70 5.14
CA TYR A 4 11.36 8.81 3.72
C TYR A 4 12.42 9.89 3.51
N LYS A 5 12.24 11.09 4.09
CA LYS A 5 13.23 12.19 4.02
C LYS A 5 14.61 11.80 4.57
N ARG A 6 14.66 10.82 5.48
CA ARG A 6 15.88 10.27 6.07
C ARG A 6 16.45 9.06 5.30
N ASN A 7 15.94 8.75 4.11
CA ASN A 7 16.26 7.52 3.35
C ASN A 7 16.05 6.23 4.15
N GLY A 8 15.13 6.24 5.11
CA GLY A 8 14.76 5.08 5.90
C GLY A 8 13.71 4.21 5.20
N LYS A 9 13.58 2.96 5.66
CA LYS A 9 12.54 2.04 5.23
C LYS A 9 11.43 1.97 6.28
N VAL A 10 10.18 1.89 5.85
CA VAL A 10 9.02 1.60 6.70
C VAL A 10 8.57 0.19 6.39
N ILE A 11 8.52 -0.68 7.40
CA ILE A 11 8.06 -2.06 7.27
C ILE A 11 6.77 -2.17 8.07
N VAL A 12 5.68 -2.56 7.42
CA VAL A 12 4.37 -2.73 8.04
C VAL A 12 3.97 -4.21 7.96
N PRO A 13 4.05 -4.97 9.06
CA PRO A 13 3.49 -6.30 9.10
C PRO A 13 1.95 -6.20 9.11
N ALA A 14 1.31 -6.88 8.17
CA ALA A 14 -0.15 -6.89 8.04
C ALA A 14 -0.62 -8.27 7.57
N PHE A 15 -1.87 -8.61 7.90
CA PHE A 15 -2.54 -9.76 7.30
C PHE A 15 -2.77 -9.50 5.82
N ALA A 16 -2.57 -10.51 4.99
CA ALA A 16 -2.61 -10.36 3.54
C ALA A 16 -4.00 -9.99 2.98
N VAL A 17 -5.07 -10.18 3.76
CA VAL A 17 -6.46 -9.90 3.36
C VAL A 17 -7.06 -8.83 4.27
N GLY A 18 -7.75 -7.85 3.69
CA GLY A 18 -8.32 -6.69 4.35
C GLY A 18 -7.30 -5.57 4.55
N ARG A 19 -6.44 -5.68 5.57
CA ARG A 19 -5.59 -4.56 6.02
C ARG A 19 -4.51 -4.15 5.02
N THR A 20 -3.94 -5.11 4.29
CA THR A 20 -2.99 -4.79 3.22
C THR A 20 -3.65 -3.96 2.11
N GLN A 21 -4.90 -4.27 1.74
CA GLN A 21 -5.64 -3.55 0.71
C GLN A 21 -5.99 -2.12 1.17
N GLU A 22 -6.46 -1.95 2.40
CA GLU A 22 -6.70 -0.63 3.01
C GLU A 22 -5.43 0.24 2.99
N LEU A 23 -4.28 -0.33 3.40
CA LEU A 23 -3.01 0.38 3.40
C LEU A 23 -2.58 0.83 2.00
N VAL A 24 -2.65 -0.06 1.01
CA VAL A 24 -2.29 0.27 -0.38
C VAL A 24 -3.22 1.35 -0.93
N TYR A 25 -4.52 1.27 -0.63
CA TYR A 25 -5.50 2.27 -1.04
C TYR A 25 -5.20 3.65 -0.45
N HIS A 26 -4.96 3.75 0.86
CA HIS A 26 -4.62 5.02 1.49
C HIS A 26 -3.28 5.59 1.01
N LEU A 27 -2.27 4.74 0.79
CA LEU A 27 -1.00 5.17 0.20
C LEU A 27 -1.20 5.74 -1.20
N HIS A 28 -2.08 5.14 -2.01
CA HIS A 28 -2.44 5.69 -3.32
C HIS A 28 -3.10 7.06 -3.20
N GLN A 29 -4.07 7.24 -2.29
CA GLN A 29 -4.71 8.54 -2.05
C GLN A 29 -3.70 9.63 -1.65
N LEU A 30 -2.72 9.29 -0.80
CA LEU A 30 -1.68 10.22 -0.36
C LEU A 30 -0.69 10.57 -1.49
N VAL A 31 -0.50 9.69 -2.47
CA VAL A 31 0.28 10.01 -3.67
C VAL A 31 -0.50 10.93 -4.60
N GLU A 32 -1.80 10.66 -4.81
CA GLU A 32 -2.67 11.51 -5.64
C GLU A 32 -2.85 12.92 -5.07
N SER A 33 -2.92 13.06 -3.73
CA SER A 33 -3.01 14.36 -3.07
C SER A 33 -1.69 15.14 -3.06
N GLY A 34 -0.56 14.51 -3.41
CA GLY A 34 0.78 15.09 -3.31
C GLY A 34 1.36 15.11 -1.90
N ASP A 35 0.69 14.52 -0.91
CA ASP A 35 1.19 14.40 0.46
C ASP A 35 2.40 13.47 0.55
N ILE A 36 2.49 12.47 -0.33
CA ILE A 36 3.63 11.57 -0.50
C ILE A 36 4.18 11.69 -1.92
N SER A 37 5.51 11.64 -2.04
CA SER A 37 6.20 11.61 -3.32
C SER A 37 5.76 10.41 -4.16
N SER A 38 5.35 10.64 -5.41
CA SER A 38 5.10 9.58 -6.40
C SER A 38 6.34 8.73 -6.73
N LYS A 39 7.53 9.17 -6.28
CA LYS A 39 8.79 8.41 -6.38
C LYS A 39 9.03 7.48 -5.18
N LEU A 40 8.14 7.45 -4.18
CA LEU A 40 8.25 6.51 -3.05
C LEU A 40 7.86 5.10 -3.56
N PRO A 41 8.79 4.13 -3.57
CA PRO A 41 8.43 2.77 -3.96
C PRO A 41 7.66 2.08 -2.83
N VAL A 42 6.55 1.43 -3.19
CA VAL A 42 5.71 0.62 -2.29
C VAL A 42 5.74 -0.82 -2.76
N TYR A 43 6.04 -1.75 -1.85
CA TYR A 43 6.12 -3.19 -2.14
C TYR A 43 5.14 -3.95 -1.25
N VAL A 44 4.42 -4.90 -1.85
CA VAL A 44 3.59 -5.87 -1.13
C VAL A 44 4.23 -7.24 -1.34
N ASP A 45 4.78 -7.82 -0.28
CA ASP A 45 5.51 -9.09 -0.33
C ASP A 45 4.64 -10.24 0.18
N SER A 46 3.54 -10.52 -0.54
CA SER A 46 2.66 -11.65 -0.23
C SER A 46 1.86 -12.06 -1.47
N PRO A 47 2.06 -13.27 -2.01
CA PRO A 47 1.23 -13.80 -3.10
C PRO A 47 -0.26 -13.76 -2.75
N MET A 48 -0.61 -14.12 -1.51
CA MET A 48 -1.99 -14.09 -1.03
C MET A 48 -2.59 -12.68 -1.03
N ALA A 49 -1.81 -11.64 -0.72
CA ALA A 49 -2.31 -10.26 -0.76
C ALA A 49 -2.57 -9.80 -2.20
N ILE A 50 -1.72 -10.20 -3.13
CA ILE A 50 -1.87 -9.91 -4.55
C ILE A 50 -3.15 -10.57 -5.08
N ASP A 51 -3.33 -11.87 -4.81
CA ASP A 51 -4.51 -12.62 -5.23
C ASP A 51 -5.80 -12.05 -4.63
N ALA A 52 -5.79 -11.75 -3.32
CA ALA A 52 -6.93 -11.16 -2.64
C ALA A 52 -7.30 -9.78 -3.24
N THR A 53 -6.31 -8.96 -3.59
CA THR A 53 -6.58 -7.68 -4.27
C THR A 53 -7.28 -7.87 -5.62
N GLY A 54 -6.95 -8.94 -6.35
CA GLY A 54 -7.67 -9.32 -7.57
C GLY A 54 -9.15 -9.62 -7.31
N ILE A 55 -9.45 -10.34 -6.23
CA ILE A 55 -10.83 -10.65 -5.82
C ILE A 55 -11.62 -9.38 -5.45
N TYR A 56 -11.03 -8.47 -4.67
CA TYR A 56 -11.66 -7.17 -4.36
C TYR A 56 -11.98 -6.35 -5.62
N ARG A 57 -11.14 -6.44 -6.67
CA ARG A 57 -11.42 -5.75 -7.94
C ARG A 57 -12.59 -6.37 -8.72
N LEU A 58 -12.86 -7.66 -8.53
CA LEU A 58 -13.98 -8.36 -9.18
C LEU A 58 -15.32 -8.13 -8.45
N HIS A 59 -15.28 -7.68 -7.18
CA HIS A 59 -16.44 -7.45 -6.32
C HIS A 59 -16.41 -6.04 -5.69
N PRO A 60 -16.70 -4.98 -6.46
CA PRO A 60 -16.66 -3.59 -6.00
C PRO A 60 -17.89 -3.12 -5.22
N GLU A 61 -18.94 -3.95 -5.12
CA GLU A 61 -20.14 -3.70 -4.30
C GLU A 61 -19.87 -3.51 -2.79
#